data_AF-A0A2P4YEG0-F1
#
_entry.id   AF-A0A2P4YEG0-F1
#
_cell.length_a   1.000
_cell.length_b   1.000
_cell.length_c   1.000
_cell.angle_alpha   90.00
_cell.angle_beta   90.00
_cell.angle_gamma   90.00
#
_symmetry.space_group_name_H-M   'P 1'
#
loop_
_entity.id
_entity.type
_entity.pdbx_description
1 polymer ?
#
loop_
_entity_poly.entity_id
_entity_poly.type
_entity_poly.pdbx_seq_one_letter_code
_entity_poly.pdbx_strand_id
1 'polypeptide(L)' 'MTVKRRNHGRNKKGRGHVKRVHCVSTSKLIPKDKAIKRLVVR' A
#
# COMPACT_ATOMS: atom_id res chain seq x y z
N MET A 1 21.87 3.76 -7.02
CA MET A 1 20.63 3.21 -6.45
C MET A 1 19.84 2.53 -7.56
N THR A 2 19.61 1.22 -7.46
CA THR A 2 18.80 0.49 -8.44
C THR A 2 17.32 0.67 -8.11
N VAL A 3 16.54 1.21 -9.06
CA VAL A 3 15.11 1.46 -8.87
C VAL A 3 14.32 0.52 -9.77
N LYS A 4 13.63 -0.47 -9.18
CA LYS A 4 12.77 -1.40 -9.93
C LYS A 4 11.51 -0.73 -10.48
N ARG A 5 10.94 0.25 -9.78
CA ARG A 5 9.69 0.96 -10.17
C ARG A 5 9.83 2.44 -9.86
N ARG A 6 9.48 3.32 -10.81
CA ARG A 6 9.50 4.80 -10.66
C ARG A 6 8.84 5.30 -9.37
N ASN A 7 7.78 4.61 -8.91
CA ASN A 7 7.01 4.96 -7.71
C ASN A 7 7.35 4.12 -6.47
N HIS A 8 8.40 3.29 -6.51
CA HIS A 8 8.83 2.43 -5.38
C HIS A 8 7.72 1.51 -4.83
N GLY A 9 6.73 1.18 -5.66
CA GLY A 9 5.59 0.35 -5.26
C GLY A 9 4.57 1.04 -4.34
N ARG A 10 4.53 2.38 -4.33
CA ARG A 10 3.61 3.17 -3.48
C ARG A 10 2.90 4.24 -4.31
N ASN A 11 1.65 4.54 -4.00
CA ASN A 11 0.91 5.60 -4.67
C ASN A 11 0.98 6.99 -4.01
N LYS A 12 1.72 7.14 -2.89
CA LYS A 12 1.84 8.43 -2.21
C LYS A 12 2.63 9.44 -3.06
N LYS A 13 2.11 10.66 -3.17
CA LYS A 13 2.74 11.84 -3.80
C LYS A 13 2.41 13.06 -2.95
N GLY A 14 3.39 13.96 -2.73
CA GLY A 14 3.19 15.18 -1.94
C GLY A 14 2.80 14.98 -0.47
N ARG A 15 3.00 13.79 0.11
CA ARG A 15 2.66 13.50 1.51
C ARG A 15 3.64 12.54 2.18
N GLY A 16 3.97 12.81 3.44
CA GLY A 16 4.89 12.00 4.25
C GLY A 16 4.25 10.70 4.75
N HIS A 17 3.12 10.82 5.44
CA HIS A 17 2.42 9.72 6.11
C HIS A 17 1.09 9.35 5.42
N VAL A 18 0.71 8.08 5.53
CA VAL A 18 -0.57 7.55 5.06
C VAL A 18 -1.09 6.59 6.15
N LYS A 19 -2.38 6.68 6.48
CA LYS A 19 -3.03 5.74 7.42
C LYS A 19 -2.75 4.28 7.00
N ARG A 20 -2.40 3.44 7.96
CA ARG A 20 -2.15 2.01 7.74
C ARG A 20 -3.45 1.21 7.79
N VAL A 21 -3.45 0.05 7.16
CA VAL A 21 -4.55 -0.92 7.14
C VAL A 21 -4.00 -2.31 7.47
N HIS A 22 -4.84 -3.18 8.03
CA HIS A 22 -4.48 -4.57 8.26
C HIS A 22 -4.69 -5.40 6.99
N CYS A 23 -3.77 -6.32 6.72
CA CYS A 23 -3.92 -7.31 5.65
C CYS A 23 -4.99 -8.35 6.02
N VAL A 24 -5.83 -8.74 5.07
CA VAL A 24 -6.90 -9.74 5.32
C VAL A 24 -6.33 -11.13 5.63
N SER A 25 -5.21 -11.52 5.00
CA SER A 25 -4.67 -12.88 5.14
C SER A 25 -3.69 -13.07 6.30
N THR A 26 -3.01 -12.01 6.74
CA THR A 26 -1.91 -12.11 7.72
C THR A 26 -2.05 -11.12 8.87
N SER A 27 -3.08 -10.26 8.85
CA SER A 27 -3.34 -9.19 9.83
C SER A 27 -2.19 -8.19 10.03
N LYS A 28 -1.13 -8.26 9.22
CA LYS A 28 0.01 -7.35 9.27
C LYS A 28 -0.41 -5.92 8.94
N LEU A 29 0.16 -4.95 9.65
CA LEU A 29 -0.02 -3.52 9.38
C LEU A 29 0.73 -3.11 8.11
N ILE A 30 0.00 -2.67 7.08
CA ILE A 30 0.55 -2.24 5.78
C ILE A 30 0.11 -0.79 5.48
N PRO A 31 0.95 0.04 4.84
CA PRO A 31 0.51 1.36 4.37
C PRO A 31 -0.63 1.26 3.33
N LYS A 32 -1.70 2.06 3.47
CA LYS A 32 -2.86 2.04 2.55
C LYS A 32 -2.50 2.34 1.09
N ASP A 33 -1.39 3.03 0.85
CA ASP A 33 -0.87 3.37 -0.47
C ASP A 33 -0.03 2.26 -1.12
N LYS A 34 0.32 1.21 -0.36
CA LYS A 34 0.95 -0.03 -0.84
C LYS A 34 -0.03 -1.22 -0.85
N ALA A 35 -1.12 -1.12 -0.11
CA ALA A 35 -2.11 -2.19 0.03
C ALA A 35 -2.75 -2.55 -1.32
N ILE A 36 -2.86 -3.86 -1.57
CA ILE A 36 -3.62 -4.40 -2.70
C ILE A 36 -5.09 -4.44 -2.27
N LYS A 37 -5.90 -3.58 -2.85
CA LYS A 37 -7.33 -3.48 -2.53
C LYS A 37 -8.13 -4.30 -3.54
N ARG A 38 -9.12 -5.05 -3.04
CA ARG A 38 -10.07 -5.80 -3.86
C ARG A 38 -11.45 -5.50 -3.31
N LEU A 39 -12.41 -5.19 -4.17
CA LEU A 39 -13.82 -5.12 -3.82
C LEU A 39 -14.38 -6.54 -3.91
N VAL A 40 -14.99 -7.04 -2.85
CA VAL A 40 -15.66 -8.34 -2.85
C VAL A 40 -17.17 -8.05 -2.85
N VAL A 41 -17.83 -8.30 -3.98
CA VAL A 41 -19.29 -8.30 -4.07
C VAL A 41 -19.72 -9.75 -3.84
N ARG A 42 -20.52 -9.99 -2.79
CA ARG A 42 -21.09 -11.29 -2.43
C ARG A 42 -22.60 -11.20 -2.48
#